data_AF-A0A2D1IT92-F1
#
_entry.id   AF-A0A2D1IT92-F1
#
_cell.length_a   1.000
_cell.length_b   1.000
_cell.length_c   1.000
_cell.angle_alpha   90.00
_cell.angle_beta   90.00
_cell.angle_gamma   90.00
#
_symmetry.space_group_name_H-M   'P 1'
#
loop_
_entity.id
_entity.type
_entity.pdbx_description
1 polymer ?
#
loop_
_entity_poly.entity_id
_entity_poly.type
_entity_poly.pdbx_seq_one_letter_code
_entity_poly.pdbx_strand_id
1 'polypeptide(L)'
;MYFGHFAVGMAIKAKYQDVPLLPIILGAGFLDVINGILVAIGIEKVTANLQALPYLYFDLTFIDWDHSLLMAIVWSFVWGAFFFKDKRIAAVAVLSCFLHFVADIPMHNADLAWYPYAGQYLGLGLWDKWGVWSWMFEIGFAVILLTYAFQQHLKANENIKWQLFFIGLLALQMSPWTSPMKFIAMLPEPYSSFFYSILVTVGFIVPTIILTWLYKRSDQLSKSIKPVLD
;
A
#
# COMPACT_ATOMS: atom_id res chain seq x y z
N MET A 1 6.15 1.57 -2.15
CA MET A 1 6.44 1.16 -0.74
C MET A 1 5.58 -0.06 -0.43
N TYR A 2 5.52 -0.59 0.79
CA TYR A 2 4.53 -1.62 1.12
C TYR A 2 3.76 -1.27 2.39
N PHE A 3 4.35 -1.50 3.56
CA PHE A 3 3.68 -1.23 4.83
C PHE A 3 3.52 0.27 5.09
N GLY A 4 4.34 1.11 4.46
CA GLY A 4 4.16 2.54 4.42
C GLY A 4 2.81 2.96 3.84
N HIS A 5 2.29 2.27 2.83
CA HIS A 5 0.97 2.59 2.26
C HIS A 5 -0.17 2.29 3.24
N PHE A 6 -0.08 1.18 4.00
CA PHE A 6 -1.05 0.92 5.07
C PHE A 6 -0.98 1.98 6.16
N ALA A 7 0.21 2.51 6.48
CA ALA A 7 0.36 3.62 7.42
C ALA A 7 -0.27 4.92 6.89
N VAL A 8 -0.10 5.23 5.60
CA VAL A 8 -0.81 6.35 4.92
C VAL A 8 -2.32 6.16 5.02
N GLY A 9 -2.84 4.97 4.69
CA GLY A 9 -4.25 4.67 4.81
C GLY A 9 -4.79 4.83 6.25
N MET A 10 -4.05 4.38 7.27
CA MET A 10 -4.43 4.57 8.67
C MET A 10 -4.44 6.05 9.08
N ALA A 11 -3.50 6.86 8.57
CA ALA A 11 -3.49 8.31 8.80
C ALA A 11 -4.68 9.01 8.12
N ILE A 12 -5.04 8.59 6.90
CA ILE A 12 -6.25 9.09 6.22
C ILE A 12 -7.50 8.70 7.01
N LYS A 13 -7.60 7.44 7.46
CA LYS A 13 -8.72 6.98 8.30
C LYS A 13 -8.84 7.77 9.60
N ALA A 14 -7.72 8.13 10.22
CA ALA A 14 -7.70 8.96 11.41
C ALA A 14 -8.22 10.39 11.18
N LYS A 15 -8.08 10.91 9.96
CA LYS A 15 -8.63 12.20 9.55
C LYS A 15 -10.10 12.10 9.14
N TYR A 16 -10.50 11.02 8.48
CA TYR A 16 -11.85 10.77 7.98
C TYR A 16 -12.48 9.57 8.71
N GLN A 17 -12.70 9.72 10.01
CA GLN A 17 -13.18 8.63 10.87
C GLN A 17 -14.58 8.14 10.50
N ASP A 18 -15.39 8.98 9.85
CA ASP A 18 -16.72 8.63 9.35
C ASP A 18 -16.70 7.74 8.09
N VAL A 19 -15.59 7.73 7.35
CA VAL A 19 -15.47 6.96 6.11
C VAL A 19 -15.12 5.50 6.42
N PRO A 20 -15.78 4.50 5.79
CA PRO A 20 -15.45 3.09 5.99
C PRO A 20 -13.97 2.79 5.68
N LEU A 21 -13.37 1.83 6.40
CA LEU A 21 -11.94 1.54 6.28
C LEU A 21 -11.54 1.05 4.88
N LEU A 22 -12.38 0.21 4.25
CA LEU A 22 -12.09 -0.44 2.97
C LEU A 22 -11.73 0.55 1.84
N PRO A 23 -12.54 1.60 1.52
CA PRO A 23 -12.21 2.59 0.50
C PRO A 23 -10.85 3.27 0.70
N ILE A 24 -10.39 3.38 1.95
CA ILE A 24 -9.12 4.01 2.31
C ILE A 24 -7.97 3.01 2.20
N ILE A 25 -8.04 1.91 2.96
CA ILE A 25 -6.92 0.96 3.08
C ILE A 25 -6.66 0.22 1.78
N LEU A 26 -7.71 -0.26 1.09
CA LEU A 26 -7.52 -0.89 -0.22
C LEU A 26 -7.16 0.14 -1.28
N GLY A 27 -7.68 1.37 -1.16
CA GLY A 27 -7.30 2.48 -2.04
C GLY A 27 -5.80 2.74 -2.02
N ALA A 28 -5.20 2.73 -0.82
CA ALA A 28 -3.76 2.92 -0.64
C ALA A 28 -2.91 1.76 -1.22
N GLY A 29 -3.50 0.67 -1.67
CA GLY A 29 -2.82 -0.43 -2.37
C GLY A 29 -3.44 -0.79 -3.72
N PHE A 30 -4.35 0.04 -4.24
CA PHE A 30 -5.14 -0.31 -5.42
C PHE A 30 -4.29 -0.38 -6.70
N LEU A 31 -3.30 0.52 -6.82
CA LEU A 31 -2.36 0.53 -7.94
C LEU A 31 -1.51 -0.76 -7.94
N ASP A 32 -1.02 -1.20 -6.79
CA ASP A 32 -0.31 -2.47 -6.66
C ASP A 32 -1.19 -3.70 -6.97
N VAL A 33 -2.46 -3.69 -6.58
CA VAL A 33 -3.39 -4.76 -6.96
C VAL A 33 -3.53 -4.82 -8.49
N ILE A 34 -3.62 -3.67 -9.16
CA ILE A 34 -3.63 -3.61 -10.62
C ILE A 34 -2.30 -4.10 -11.19
N ASN A 35 -1.17 -3.70 -10.61
CA ASN A 35 0.15 -4.17 -11.04
C ASN A 35 0.26 -5.68 -11.04
N GLY A 36 -0.10 -6.33 -9.93
CA GLY A 36 -0.12 -7.79 -9.88
C GLY A 36 -1.02 -8.38 -10.98
N ILE A 37 -2.24 -7.85 -11.18
CA ILE A 37 -3.13 -8.33 -12.26
C ILE A 37 -2.50 -8.15 -13.65
N LEU A 38 -1.89 -7.00 -13.94
CA LEU A 38 -1.33 -6.69 -15.25
C LEU A 38 -0.02 -7.45 -15.54
N VAL A 39 0.80 -7.71 -14.51
CA VAL A 39 1.97 -8.59 -14.62
C VAL A 39 1.52 -10.03 -14.88
N ALA A 40 0.46 -10.51 -14.21
CA ALA A 40 -0.05 -11.86 -14.41
C ALA A 40 -0.49 -12.14 -15.85
N ILE A 41 -1.02 -11.13 -16.54
CA ILE A 41 -1.44 -11.21 -17.95
C ILE A 41 -0.38 -10.73 -18.94
N GLY A 42 0.81 -10.35 -18.46
CA GLY A 42 1.98 -9.99 -19.27
C GLY A 42 1.95 -8.60 -19.92
N ILE A 43 1.06 -7.71 -19.49
CA ILE A 43 1.04 -6.30 -19.93
C ILE A 43 2.21 -5.55 -19.28
N GLU A 44 2.33 -5.71 -17.96
CA GLU A 44 3.40 -5.14 -17.16
C GLU A 44 4.52 -6.15 -16.99
N LYS A 45 5.75 -5.66 -16.82
CA LYS A 45 6.95 -6.48 -16.83
C LYS A 45 7.80 -6.19 -15.62
N VAL A 46 8.23 -7.28 -14.99
CA VAL A 46 9.20 -7.26 -13.91
C VAL A 46 10.36 -8.18 -14.28
N THR A 47 11.51 -7.95 -13.69
CA THR A 47 12.68 -8.81 -13.89
C THR A 47 13.34 -9.08 -12.56
N ALA A 48 13.53 -10.35 -12.23
CA ALA A 48 14.18 -10.72 -10.98
C ALA A 48 15.60 -10.12 -10.91
N ASN A 49 15.88 -9.44 -9.81
CA ASN A 49 17.16 -8.81 -9.54
C ASN A 49 17.45 -8.92 -8.03
N LEU A 50 18.36 -9.83 -7.65
CA LEU A 50 18.68 -10.06 -6.24
C LEU A 50 19.41 -8.87 -5.58
N GLN A 51 19.87 -7.91 -6.37
CA GLN A 51 20.48 -6.67 -5.92
C GLN A 51 19.44 -5.54 -5.75
N ALA A 52 18.21 -5.71 -6.23
CA ALA A 52 17.12 -4.76 -6.04
C ALA A 52 16.62 -4.78 -4.58
N LEU A 53 17.13 -3.83 -3.80
CA LEU A 53 16.82 -3.61 -2.38
C LEU A 53 15.65 -2.62 -2.22
N PRO A 54 15.03 -2.50 -1.02
CA PRO A 54 15.35 -3.19 0.23
C PRO A 54 14.76 -4.60 0.35
N TYR A 55 13.61 -4.87 -0.25
CA TYR A 55 12.89 -6.14 -0.06
C TYR A 55 12.14 -6.63 -1.31
N LEU A 56 12.23 -5.90 -2.43
CA LEU A 56 11.50 -6.22 -3.64
C LEU A 56 12.18 -7.35 -4.42
N TYR A 57 13.50 -7.28 -4.64
CA TYR A 57 14.27 -8.25 -5.45
C TYR A 57 13.80 -8.39 -6.92
N PHE A 58 13.11 -7.38 -7.42
CA PHE A 58 12.69 -7.26 -8.81
C PHE A 58 12.93 -5.82 -9.26
N ASP A 59 13.37 -5.67 -10.51
CA ASP A 59 13.30 -4.42 -11.25
C ASP A 59 11.92 -4.32 -11.90
N LEU A 60 11.29 -3.15 -11.76
CA LEU A 60 10.01 -2.81 -12.36
C LEU A 60 10.25 -2.31 -13.79
N THR A 61 10.53 -3.23 -14.71
CA THR A 61 11.04 -2.90 -16.06
C THR A 61 10.00 -2.27 -16.98
N PHE A 62 8.71 -2.50 -16.71
CA PHE A 62 7.60 -1.78 -17.34
C PHE A 62 6.38 -1.84 -16.40
N ILE A 63 5.96 -0.68 -15.88
CA ILE A 63 4.84 -0.49 -14.92
C ILE A 63 3.98 0.72 -15.31
N ASP A 64 3.87 0.96 -16.61
CA ASP A 64 3.39 2.22 -17.15
C ASP A 64 1.86 2.33 -17.10
N TRP A 65 1.16 1.21 -17.27
CA TRP A 65 -0.29 1.09 -17.25
C TRP A 65 -0.88 1.10 -15.83
N ASP A 66 -0.09 0.75 -14.82
CA ASP A 66 -0.49 0.84 -13.41
C ASP A 66 0.10 2.06 -12.68
N HIS A 67 1.38 2.39 -12.88
CA HIS A 67 2.13 3.37 -12.09
C HIS A 67 2.70 4.54 -12.91
N SER A 68 2.15 4.86 -14.08
CA SER A 68 2.37 6.20 -14.65
C SER A 68 1.52 7.27 -13.94
N LEU A 69 1.94 8.55 -13.95
CA LEU A 69 1.15 9.64 -13.35
C LEU A 69 -0.26 9.71 -13.93
N LEU A 70 -0.39 9.62 -15.26
CA LEU A 70 -1.69 9.59 -15.93
C LEU A 70 -2.54 8.42 -15.44
N MET A 71 -1.97 7.22 -15.41
CA MET A 71 -2.72 6.03 -15.00
C MET A 71 -3.05 6.01 -13.52
N ALA A 72 -2.17 6.54 -12.67
CA ALA A 72 -2.45 6.72 -11.24
C ALA A 72 -3.66 7.64 -11.02
N ILE A 73 -3.80 8.72 -11.80
CA ILE A 73 -4.99 9.58 -11.77
C ILE A 73 -6.23 8.80 -12.24
N VAL A 74 -6.14 8.12 -13.38
CA VAL A 74 -7.25 7.33 -13.94
C VAL A 74 -7.73 6.28 -12.94
N TRP A 75 -6.83 5.45 -12.43
CA TRP A 75 -7.13 4.39 -11.47
C TRP A 75 -7.65 4.93 -10.14
N SER A 76 -7.18 6.08 -9.69
CA SER A 76 -7.73 6.75 -8.51
C SER A 76 -9.20 7.12 -8.71
N PHE A 77 -9.56 7.66 -9.87
CA PHE A 77 -10.97 7.96 -10.20
C PHE A 77 -11.80 6.69 -10.39
N VAL A 78 -11.25 5.64 -11.02
CA VAL A 78 -11.90 4.33 -11.14
C VAL A 78 -12.18 3.75 -9.75
N TRP A 79 -11.21 3.82 -8.83
CA TRP A 79 -11.39 3.37 -7.46
C TRP A 79 -12.49 4.14 -6.73
N GLY A 80 -12.46 5.47 -6.82
CA GLY A 80 -13.52 6.34 -6.29
C GLY A 80 -14.90 6.05 -6.87
N ALA A 81 -14.97 5.67 -8.15
CA ALA A 81 -16.21 5.36 -8.83
C ALA A 81 -16.94 4.16 -8.22
N PHE A 82 -16.26 3.20 -7.56
CA PHE A 82 -16.95 2.12 -6.83
C PHE A 82 -17.81 2.63 -5.65
N PHE A 83 -17.55 3.86 -5.18
CA PHE A 83 -18.22 4.47 -4.03
C PHE A 83 -19.08 5.69 -4.40
N PHE A 84 -19.40 5.88 -5.69
CA PHE A 84 -20.08 7.08 -6.22
C PHE A 84 -21.42 7.45 -5.56
N LYS A 85 -22.07 6.48 -4.89
CA LYS A 85 -23.32 6.71 -4.13
C LYS A 85 -23.13 7.69 -2.97
N ASP A 86 -21.92 7.76 -2.42
CA ASP A 86 -21.54 8.72 -1.39
C ASP A 86 -20.33 9.53 -1.87
N LYS A 87 -20.57 10.81 -2.19
CA LYS A 87 -19.54 11.71 -2.75
C LYS A 87 -18.34 11.88 -1.81
N ARG A 88 -18.55 11.82 -0.50
CA ARG A 88 -17.47 11.98 0.49
C ARG A 88 -16.62 10.72 0.56
N ILE A 89 -17.23 9.55 0.60
CA ILE A 89 -16.50 8.26 0.55
C ILE A 89 -15.74 8.16 -0.78
N ALA A 90 -16.38 8.48 -1.91
CA ALA A 90 -15.74 8.49 -3.22
C ALA A 90 -14.52 9.42 -3.26
N ALA A 91 -14.65 10.67 -2.80
CA ALA A 91 -13.54 11.62 -2.79
C ALA A 91 -12.37 11.16 -1.91
N VAL A 92 -12.65 10.57 -0.74
CA VAL A 92 -11.62 10.04 0.15
C VAL A 92 -10.97 8.78 -0.45
N ALA A 93 -11.72 7.95 -1.16
CA ALA A 93 -11.18 6.81 -1.90
C ALA A 93 -10.23 7.26 -3.03
N VAL A 94 -10.63 8.25 -3.85
CA VAL A 94 -9.75 8.87 -4.87
C VAL A 94 -8.48 9.40 -4.23
N LEU A 95 -8.60 10.17 -3.16
CA LEU A 95 -7.45 10.74 -2.44
C LEU A 95 -6.51 9.65 -1.93
N SER A 96 -7.05 8.59 -1.33
CA SER A 96 -6.25 7.49 -0.77
C SER A 96 -5.47 6.75 -1.86
N CYS A 97 -6.13 6.48 -2.99
CA CYS A 97 -5.47 5.84 -4.13
C CYS A 97 -4.41 6.75 -4.76
N PHE A 98 -4.68 8.04 -4.92
CA PHE A 98 -3.69 8.94 -5.52
C PHE A 98 -2.49 9.19 -4.60
N LEU A 99 -2.71 9.22 -3.28
CA LEU A 99 -1.62 9.33 -2.30
C LEU A 99 -0.68 8.13 -2.29
N HIS A 100 -1.10 6.96 -2.82
CA HIS A 100 -0.20 5.85 -3.07
C HIS A 100 0.92 6.28 -4.03
N PHE A 101 0.56 6.77 -5.23
CA PHE A 101 1.52 7.23 -6.22
C PHE A 101 2.43 8.34 -5.68
N VAL A 102 1.86 9.29 -4.92
CA VAL A 102 2.64 10.37 -4.29
C VAL A 102 3.66 9.84 -3.28
N ALA A 103 3.28 8.84 -2.47
CA ALA A 103 4.18 8.20 -1.51
C ALA A 103 5.30 7.40 -2.20
N ASP A 104 5.07 6.99 -3.45
CA ASP A 104 6.00 6.20 -4.24
C ASP A 104 7.08 7.02 -4.95
N ILE A 105 6.79 8.27 -5.34
CA ILE A 105 7.76 9.19 -5.96
C ILE A 105 9.14 9.22 -5.27
N PRO A 106 9.26 9.35 -3.92
CA PRO A 106 10.58 9.36 -3.30
C PRO A 106 11.30 8.01 -3.41
N MET A 107 10.58 6.89 -3.47
CA MET A 107 11.17 5.56 -3.31
C MET A 107 11.61 4.95 -4.64
N HIS A 108 10.75 5.03 -5.63
CA HIS A 108 10.88 4.42 -6.96
C HIS A 108 12.13 4.87 -7.72
N ASN A 109 12.71 3.97 -8.53
CA ASN A 109 14.06 4.05 -9.10
C ASN A 109 14.06 4.70 -10.50
N ALA A 110 13.37 5.83 -10.64
CA ALA A 110 13.16 6.52 -11.91
C ALA A 110 12.45 5.64 -12.95
N ASP A 111 11.43 4.90 -12.51
CA ASP A 111 10.60 3.95 -13.25
C ASP A 111 9.11 4.37 -13.31
N LEU A 112 8.72 5.49 -12.68
CA LEU A 112 7.34 6.00 -12.72
C LEU A 112 7.11 6.92 -13.94
N ALA A 113 6.56 6.40 -15.04
CA ALA A 113 6.36 7.21 -16.24
C ALA A 113 5.37 8.38 -16.05
N TRP A 114 5.44 9.41 -16.89
CA TRP A 114 4.40 10.46 -16.91
C TRP A 114 3.05 9.94 -17.44
N TYR A 115 3.10 9.10 -18.46
CA TYR A 115 1.98 8.39 -19.09
C TYR A 115 2.56 7.14 -19.77
N PRO A 116 1.73 6.17 -20.18
CA PRO A 116 2.26 4.96 -20.79
C PRO A 116 3.13 5.24 -22.03
N TYR A 117 4.35 4.68 -22.04
CA TYR A 117 5.38 4.86 -23.06
C TYR A 117 5.97 6.28 -23.18
N ALA A 118 5.85 7.13 -22.16
CA ALA A 118 6.32 8.52 -22.22
C ALA A 118 7.84 8.70 -22.43
N GLY A 119 8.66 7.70 -22.08
CA GLY A 119 10.13 7.77 -22.12
C GLY A 119 10.75 8.77 -21.11
N GLN A 120 9.91 9.43 -20.30
CA GLN A 120 10.30 10.30 -19.20
C GLN A 120 9.72 9.72 -17.92
N TYR A 121 10.56 9.65 -16.89
CA TYR A 121 10.23 8.97 -15.65
C TYR A 121 10.44 9.88 -14.43
N LEU A 122 9.63 9.63 -13.41
CA LEU A 122 9.66 10.18 -12.06
C LEU A 122 10.23 9.11 -11.12
N GLY A 123 10.68 9.54 -9.95
CA GLY A 123 11.31 8.66 -8.96
C GLY A 123 12.62 9.26 -8.44
N LEU A 124 12.75 9.43 -7.14
CA LEU A 124 14.00 9.93 -6.54
C LEU A 124 15.03 8.82 -6.30
N GLY A 125 14.64 7.55 -6.45
CA GLY A 125 15.50 6.37 -6.38
C GLY A 125 16.05 6.10 -4.99
N LEU A 126 15.27 6.36 -3.92
CA LEU A 126 15.75 6.06 -2.57
C LEU A 126 15.93 4.55 -2.35
N TRP A 127 15.18 3.68 -3.02
CA TRP A 127 15.40 2.23 -2.92
C TRP A 127 16.82 1.84 -3.35
N ASP A 128 17.27 2.28 -4.52
CA ASP A 128 18.62 2.00 -5.02
C ASP A 128 19.69 2.76 -4.22
N LYS A 129 19.52 4.08 -4.03
CA LYS A 129 20.53 4.93 -3.38
C LYS A 129 20.79 4.56 -1.92
N TRP A 130 19.76 4.14 -1.19
CA TRP A 130 19.84 3.90 0.25
C TRP A 130 19.81 2.40 0.58
N GLY A 131 19.41 1.53 -0.36
CA GLY A 131 19.34 0.09 -0.15
C GLY A 131 18.52 -0.25 1.09
N VAL A 132 19.11 -0.98 2.04
CA VAL A 132 18.48 -1.33 3.33
C VAL A 132 18.02 -0.10 4.13
N TRP A 133 18.72 1.05 4.03
CA TRP A 133 18.33 2.26 4.75
C TRP A 133 16.99 2.85 4.27
N SER A 134 16.58 2.55 3.03
CA SER A 134 15.25 2.93 2.54
C SER A 134 14.12 2.23 3.30
N TRP A 135 14.34 0.98 3.76
CA TRP A 135 13.39 0.28 4.62
C TRP A 135 13.33 0.90 6.02
N MET A 136 14.47 1.31 6.58
CA MET A 136 14.49 2.03 7.87
C MET A 136 13.79 3.39 7.77
N PHE A 137 13.95 4.08 6.64
CA PHE A 137 13.21 5.30 6.35
C PHE A 137 11.69 5.04 6.27
N GLU A 138 11.27 3.99 5.56
CA GLU A 138 9.86 3.57 5.50
C GLU A 138 9.30 3.24 6.90
N ILE A 139 10.09 2.59 7.78
CA ILE A 139 9.71 2.39 9.19
C ILE A 139 9.50 3.72 9.90
N GLY A 140 10.46 4.64 9.81
CA GLY A 140 10.34 5.96 10.46
C GLY A 140 9.11 6.72 9.98
N PHE A 141 8.88 6.73 8.67
CA PHE A 141 7.69 7.30 8.04
C PHE A 141 6.40 6.66 8.55
N ALA A 142 6.34 5.32 8.56
CA ALA A 142 5.18 4.59 9.07
C ALA A 142 4.93 4.87 10.55
N VAL A 143 5.96 4.89 11.40
CA VAL A 143 5.83 5.17 12.83
C VAL A 143 5.25 6.56 13.08
N ILE A 144 5.68 7.58 12.32
CA ILE A 144 5.13 8.95 12.43
C ILE A 144 3.63 8.95 12.11
N LEU A 145 3.24 8.37 10.96
CA LEU A 145 1.84 8.32 10.52
C LEU A 145 0.96 7.50 11.45
N LEU A 146 1.46 6.35 11.92
CA LEU A 146 0.74 5.49 12.84
C LEU A 146 0.61 6.10 14.24
N THR A 147 1.61 6.87 14.69
CA THR A 147 1.52 7.64 15.94
C THR A 147 0.44 8.72 15.83
N TYR A 148 0.43 9.47 14.74
CA TYR A 148 -0.65 10.42 14.45
C TYR A 148 -2.02 9.73 14.44
N ALA A 149 -2.13 8.61 13.71
CA ALA A 149 -3.37 7.87 13.61
C ALA A 149 -3.86 7.39 14.99
N PHE A 150 -2.95 6.88 15.82
CA PHE A 150 -3.25 6.41 17.16
C PHE A 150 -3.76 7.54 18.06
N GLN A 151 -3.07 8.69 18.08
CA GLN A 151 -3.48 9.84 18.89
C GLN A 151 -4.88 10.35 18.52
N GLN A 152 -5.22 10.38 17.23
CA GLN A 152 -6.53 10.81 16.77
C GLN A 152 -7.64 9.81 17.10
N HIS A 153 -7.38 8.52 16.96
CA HIS A 153 -8.34 7.47 17.34
C HIS A 153 -8.57 7.43 18.86
N LEU A 154 -7.53 7.66 19.67
CA LEU A 154 -7.68 7.78 21.12
C LEU A 154 -8.62 8.92 21.52
N LYS A 155 -8.53 10.09 20.85
CA LYS A 155 -9.46 11.22 21.08
C LYS A 155 -10.91 10.86 20.76
N ALA A 156 -11.13 9.97 19.79
CA ALA A 156 -12.45 9.44 19.44
C ALA A 156 -12.87 8.21 20.28
N ASN A 157 -12.08 7.83 21.29
CA ASN A 157 -12.31 6.65 22.12
C ASN A 157 -12.35 5.33 21.31
N GLU A 158 -11.56 5.27 20.23
CA GLU A 158 -11.34 4.09 19.39
C GLU A 158 -9.95 3.51 19.64
N ASN A 159 -9.84 2.17 19.69
CA ASN A 159 -8.57 1.48 19.93
C ASN A 159 -8.08 0.77 18.67
N ILE A 160 -6.96 1.25 18.11
CA ILE A 160 -6.35 0.69 16.90
C ILE A 160 -5.05 -0.11 17.14
N LYS A 161 -4.76 -0.50 18.40
CA LYS A 161 -3.48 -1.17 18.76
C LYS A 161 -3.20 -2.43 17.93
N TRP A 162 -4.23 -3.22 17.62
CA TRP A 162 -4.07 -4.44 16.83
C TRP A 162 -3.72 -4.16 15.37
N GLN A 163 -4.22 -3.07 14.81
CA GLN A 163 -3.87 -2.61 13.47
C GLN A 163 -2.42 -2.14 13.43
N LEU A 164 -1.98 -1.40 14.46
CA LEU A 164 -0.57 -1.00 14.59
C LEU A 164 0.35 -2.21 14.69
N PHE A 165 -0.01 -3.17 15.54
CA PHE A 165 0.75 -4.42 15.69
C PHE A 165 0.82 -5.21 14.38
N PHE A 166 -0.31 -5.36 13.68
CA PHE A 166 -0.36 -6.07 12.42
C PHE A 166 0.46 -5.38 11.33
N ILE A 167 0.40 -4.05 11.20
CA ILE A 167 1.27 -3.31 10.26
C ILE A 167 2.75 -3.47 10.64
N GLY A 168 3.08 -3.51 11.93
CA GLY A 168 4.43 -3.85 12.39
C GLY A 168 4.88 -5.24 11.97
N LEU A 169 3.98 -6.24 12.01
CA LEU A 169 4.28 -7.58 11.49
C LEU A 169 4.49 -7.57 9.97
N LEU A 170 3.72 -6.78 9.21
CA LEU A 170 3.92 -6.62 7.76
C LEU A 170 5.26 -5.97 7.46
N ALA A 171 5.70 -4.99 8.26
CA ALA A 171 7.02 -4.38 8.13
C ALA A 171 8.15 -5.39 8.40
N LEU A 172 7.96 -6.26 9.39
CA LEU A 172 8.88 -7.36 9.66
C LEU A 172 8.85 -8.44 8.58
N GLN A 173 7.70 -8.73 7.97
CA GLN A 173 7.59 -9.68 6.85
C GLN A 173 8.27 -9.13 5.60
N MET A 174 8.01 -7.87 5.25
CA MET A 174 8.63 -7.19 4.11
C MET A 174 9.89 -6.44 4.56
N SER A 175 10.88 -7.22 4.98
CA SER A 175 12.22 -6.72 5.32
C SER A 175 13.28 -7.32 4.39
N PRO A 176 14.50 -6.75 4.34
CA PRO A 176 15.63 -7.30 3.58
C PRO A 176 16.05 -8.74 3.93
N TRP A 177 15.53 -9.31 5.02
CA TRP A 177 15.92 -10.65 5.49
C TRP A 177 14.80 -11.68 5.37
N THR A 178 13.55 -11.23 5.38
CA THR A 178 12.35 -12.08 5.54
C THR A 178 11.39 -11.98 4.37
N SER A 179 11.62 -11.06 3.43
CA SER A 179 10.73 -10.86 2.30
C SER A 179 10.59 -12.15 1.48
N PRO A 180 9.35 -12.62 1.23
CA PRO A 180 9.11 -13.78 0.39
C PRO A 180 9.51 -13.53 -1.07
N MET A 181 9.60 -12.25 -1.48
CA MET A 181 9.96 -11.88 -2.85
C MET A 181 11.35 -12.38 -3.24
N LYS A 182 12.27 -12.48 -2.26
CA LYS A 182 13.62 -13.04 -2.50
C LYS A 182 13.57 -14.47 -3.03
N PHE A 183 12.70 -15.30 -2.47
CA PHE A 183 12.55 -16.69 -2.90
C PHE A 183 11.91 -16.76 -4.27
N ILE A 184 10.93 -15.91 -4.54
CA ILE A 184 10.26 -15.86 -5.84
C ILE A 184 11.21 -15.39 -6.95
N ALA A 185 12.05 -14.40 -6.67
CA ALA A 185 13.07 -13.90 -7.60
C ALA A 185 14.11 -14.96 -8.00
N MET A 186 14.29 -16.03 -7.22
CA MET A 186 15.19 -17.15 -7.54
C MET A 186 14.57 -18.19 -8.47
N LEU A 187 13.27 -18.11 -8.74
CA LEU A 187 12.59 -19.05 -9.64
C LEU A 187 12.91 -18.73 -11.11
N PRO A 188 12.90 -19.73 -12.01
CA PRO A 188 12.99 -19.47 -13.44
C PRO A 188 11.69 -18.86 -13.99
N GLU A 189 11.79 -18.09 -15.07
CA GLU A 189 10.60 -17.63 -15.80
C GLU A 189 9.85 -18.81 -16.45
N PRO A 190 8.50 -18.76 -16.55
CA PRO A 190 7.62 -17.65 -16.18
C PRO A 190 7.20 -17.64 -14.69
N TYR A 191 7.70 -18.57 -13.87
CA TYR A 191 7.22 -18.74 -12.49
C TYR A 191 7.59 -17.56 -11.60
N SER A 192 8.75 -16.92 -11.83
CA SER A 192 9.18 -15.74 -11.08
C SER A 192 8.16 -14.59 -11.23
N SER A 193 7.87 -14.18 -12.47
CA SER A 193 6.88 -13.14 -12.76
C SER A 193 5.45 -13.54 -12.33
N PHE A 194 5.08 -14.82 -12.52
CA PHE A 194 3.76 -15.30 -12.10
C PHE A 194 3.57 -15.26 -10.58
N PHE A 195 4.52 -15.77 -9.78
CA PHE A 195 4.37 -15.71 -8.33
C PHE A 195 4.59 -14.31 -7.75
N TYR A 196 5.36 -13.45 -8.43
CA TYR A 196 5.43 -12.02 -8.12
C TYR A 196 4.02 -11.42 -8.15
N SER A 197 3.28 -11.66 -9.24
CA SER A 197 1.94 -11.11 -9.40
C SER A 197 0.98 -11.54 -8.29
N ILE A 198 1.03 -12.83 -7.92
CA ILE A 198 0.20 -13.37 -6.83
C ILE A 198 0.56 -12.70 -5.50
N LEU A 199 1.85 -12.61 -5.17
CA LEU A 199 2.28 -12.04 -3.89
C LEU A 199 1.94 -10.56 -3.77
N VAL A 200 2.10 -9.77 -4.84
CA VAL A 200 1.72 -8.35 -4.84
C VAL A 200 0.21 -8.20 -4.67
N THR A 201 -0.61 -8.88 -5.49
CA THR A 201 -2.07 -8.78 -5.40
C THR A 201 -2.61 -9.25 -4.03
N VAL A 202 -2.18 -10.42 -3.56
CA VAL A 202 -2.63 -10.98 -2.28
C VAL A 202 -2.08 -10.16 -1.11
N GLY A 203 -0.85 -9.62 -1.25
CA GLY A 203 -0.18 -8.77 -0.27
C GLY A 203 -0.94 -7.48 0.04
N PHE A 204 -1.79 -6.99 -0.86
CA PHE A 204 -2.66 -5.85 -0.55
C PHE A 204 -4.09 -6.25 -0.15
N ILE A 205 -4.64 -7.28 -0.79
CA ILE A 205 -6.01 -7.72 -0.50
C ILE A 205 -6.14 -8.34 0.89
N VAL A 206 -5.27 -9.28 1.25
CA VAL A 206 -5.40 -10.03 2.52
C VAL A 206 -5.15 -9.13 3.73
N PRO A 207 -4.07 -8.33 3.79
CA PRO A 207 -3.89 -7.35 4.87
C PRO A 207 -5.04 -6.36 4.99
N THR A 208 -5.61 -5.89 3.88
CA THR A 208 -6.80 -5.02 3.91
C THR A 208 -7.98 -5.71 4.59
N ILE A 209 -8.26 -6.97 4.27
CA ILE A 209 -9.34 -7.75 4.88
C ILE A 209 -9.09 -7.90 6.38
N ILE A 210 -7.86 -8.26 6.78
CA ILE A 210 -7.47 -8.43 8.18
C ILE A 210 -7.59 -7.11 8.94
N LEU A 211 -7.06 -6.01 8.40
CA LEU A 211 -7.16 -4.67 9.00
C LEU A 211 -8.62 -4.23 9.16
N THR A 212 -9.46 -4.49 8.16
CA THR A 212 -10.90 -4.20 8.22
C THR A 212 -11.60 -5.01 9.29
N TRP A 213 -11.27 -6.30 9.41
CA TRP A 213 -11.79 -7.16 10.47
C TRP A 213 -11.34 -6.71 11.86
N LEU A 214 -10.04 -6.42 12.05
CA LEU A 214 -9.49 -5.90 13.30
C LEU A 214 -10.17 -4.59 13.70
N TYR A 215 -10.40 -3.69 12.74
CA TYR A 215 -11.06 -2.41 12.99
C TYR A 215 -12.52 -2.58 13.44
N LYS A 216 -13.31 -3.42 12.76
CA LYS A 216 -14.69 -3.73 13.19
C LYS A 216 -14.74 -4.36 14.58
N ARG A 217 -13.81 -5.27 14.89
CA ARG A 217 -13.73 -5.93 16.19
C ARG A 217 -13.40 -4.94 17.32
N SER A 218 -12.46 -4.03 17.09
CA SER A 218 -12.11 -2.99 18.06
C SER A 218 -13.28 -2.06 18.37
N ASP A 219 -14.06 -1.67 17.35
CA ASP A 219 -15.26 -0.82 17.52
C ASP A 219 -16.34 -1.53 18.35
N GLN A 220 -16.59 -2.82 18.07
CA GLN A 220 -17.54 -3.64 18.85
C GLN A 220 -17.13 -3.76 20.33
N LEU A 221 -15.84 -4.00 20.60
CA LEU A 221 -15.33 -4.10 21.97
C LEU A 221 -15.46 -2.76 22.72
N SER A 222 -15.14 -1.63 22.08
CA SER A 222 -15.31 -0.30 22.69
C SER A 222 -16.76 -0.02 23.08
N LYS A 223 -17.72 -0.40 22.23
CA LYS A 223 -19.17 -0.28 22.50
C LYS A 223 -19.65 -1.19 23.63
N SER A 224 -19.11 -2.41 23.74
CA SER A 224 -19.50 -3.35 24.81
C SER A 224 -19.00 -2.97 26.22
N ILE A 225 -17.93 -2.16 26.31
CA ILE A 225 -17.32 -1.76 27.59
C ILE A 225 -17.99 -0.52 28.19
N LYS A 226 -18.70 0.29 27.40
CA LYS A 226 -19.57 1.34 27.94
C LYS A 226 -20.87 0.69 28.44
N PRO A 227 -21.10 0.54 29.75
CA PRO A 227 -22.42 0.17 30.22
C PRO A 227 -23.35 1.32 29.84
N VAL A 228 -24.58 0.97 29.47
CA VAL A 228 -25.71 1.89 29.38
C VAL A 228 -25.80 2.60 30.73
N LEU A 229 -25.29 3.82 30.80
CA LEU A 229 -25.62 4.80 31.82
C LEU A 229 -26.62 5.75 31.16
N ASP A 230 -27.84 5.23 30.97
CA ASP A 230 -29.06 6.00 30.80
C ASP A 230 -30.07 5.48 31.84
#